data_AF-A0A2N5A228-F1
#
_entry.id   AF-A0A2N5A228-F1
#
_cell.length_a   1.000
_cell.length_b   1.000
_cell.length_c   1.000
_cell.angle_alpha   90.00
_cell.angle_beta   90.00
_cell.angle_gamma   90.00
#
_symmetry.space_group_name_H-M   'P 1'
#
loop_
_entity.id
_entity.type
_entity.pdbx_description
1 polymer ?
#
loop_
_entity_poly.entity_id
_entity_poly.type
_entity_poly.pdbx_seq_one_letter_code
_entity_poly.pdbx_strand_id
1 'polypeptide(L)' 'MKQVGIVGWRGMVGSVLLQRMIEENDFDDISAHFFSTSSAGGVG' A
#
# COMPACT_ATOMS: atom_id res chain seq x y z
N MET A 1 -12.87 -1.54 10.18
CA MET A 1 -11.71 -1.49 9.25
C MET A 1 -10.90 -2.77 9.35
N LYS A 2 -10.57 -3.40 8.22
CA LYS A 2 -9.70 -4.58 8.18
C LYS A 2 -8.23 -4.15 8.21
N GLN A 3 -7.37 -4.90 8.90
CA GLN A 3 -5.92 -4.67 8.91
C GLN A 3 -5.33 -5.31 7.64
N VAL A 4 -4.67 -4.53 6.79
CA VAL A 4 -4.15 -5.00 5.49
C VAL A 4 -2.67 -4.67 5.37
N GLY A 5 -1.84 -5.69 5.11
CA GLY A 5 -0.42 -5.52 4.81
C GLY A 5 -0.19 -5.38 3.30
N ILE A 6 0.54 -4.35 2.89
CA ILE A 6 0.88 -4.08 1.49
C ILE A 6 2.39 -4.26 1.30
N VAL A 7 2.78 -5.22 0.46
CA VAL A 7 4.16 -5.58 0.14
C VAL A 7 4.41 -5.35 -1.35
N GLY A 8 5.59 -4.85 -1.73
CA GLY A 8 5.95 -4.69 -3.16
C GLY A 8 5.29 -3.49 -3.86
N TRP A 9 4.72 -2.57 -3.09
CA TRP A 9 3.98 -1.41 -3.60
C TRP A 9 4.81 -0.40 -4.43
N ARG A 10 6.14 -0.47 -4.35
CA ARG A 10 7.07 0.40 -5.10
C ARG A 10 7.41 -0.11 -6.50
N GLY A 11 7.03 -1.33 -6.85
CA GLY A 11 7.26 -1.90 -8.19
C GLY A 11 6.19 -1.46 -9.20
N MET A 12 6.40 -1.76 -10.49
CA MET A 12 5.50 -1.34 -11.58
C MET A 12 4.01 -1.70 -11.33
N VAL A 13 3.72 -2.92 -10.86
CA VAL A 13 2.35 -3.35 -10.55
C VAL A 13 1.85 -2.71 -9.26
N GLY A 14 2.72 -2.62 -8.24
CA GLY A 14 2.38 -2.05 -6.95
C GLY A 14 1.99 -0.57 -7.03
N SER A 15 2.69 0.21 -7.85
CA SER A 15 2.39 1.64 -8.03
C SER A 15 1.04 1.86 -8.72
N VAL A 16 0.70 1.02 -9.72
CA VAL A 16 -0.61 1.07 -10.38
C VAL A 16 -1.72 0.64 -9.43
N LEU A 17 -1.49 -0.40 -8.62
CA LEU A 17 -2.43 -0.81 -7.58
C LEU A 17 -2.72 0.34 -6.60
N LEU A 18 -1.69 1.00 -6.08
CA LEU A 18 -1.88 2.12 -5.16
C LEU A 18 -2.64 3.29 -5.80
N GLN A 19 -2.30 3.63 -7.05
CA GLN A 19 -3.02 4.67 -7.78
C GLN A 19 -4.52 4.34 -7.86
N ARG A 20 -4.88 3.10 -8.21
CA ARG A 20 -6.27 2.65 -8.29
C ARG A 20 -6.96 2.65 -6.93
N MET A 21 -6.29 2.20 -5.88
CA MET A 21 -6.84 2.22 -4.51
C MET A 21 -7.15 3.63 -4.02
N ILE A 22 -6.32 4.63 -4.40
CA ILE A 22 -6.59 6.04 -4.12
C ILE A 22 -7.79 6.53 -4.93
N GLU A 23 -7.82 6.25 -6.24
CA GLU A 23 -8.90 6.66 -7.13
C GLU A 23 -10.27 6.09 -6.71
N GLU A 24 -10.30 4.90 -6.10
CA GLU A 24 -11.53 4.26 -5.60
C GLU A 24 -11.82 4.51 -4.11
N ASN A 25 -10.96 5.24 -3.40
CA ASN A 25 -11.05 5.47 -1.95
C ASN A 25 -11.04 4.17 -1.10
N ASP A 26 -10.34 3.13 -1.56
CA ASP A 26 -10.25 1.83 -0.86
C ASP A 26 -9.65 1.96 0.56
N PHE A 27 -8.84 3.00 0.79
CA PHE A 27 -8.20 3.27 2.08
C PHE A 27 -9.17 3.70 3.19
N ASP A 28 -10.40 4.11 2.85
CA ASP A 28 -11.41 4.47 3.86
C ASP A 28 -11.93 3.23 4.61
N ASP A 29 -11.85 2.06 3.98
CA ASP A 29 -12.37 0.80 4.53
C ASP A 29 -11.30 -0.05 5.26
N ILE A 30 -10.02 0.30 5.11
CA ILE A 30 -8.89 -0.50 5.59
C ILE A 30 -7.89 0.31 6.42
N SER A 31 -7.22 -0.38 7.34
CA SER A 31 -6.02 0.11 8.01
C SER A 31 -4.81 -0.50 7.30
N ALA A 32 -4.21 0.26 6.38
CA ALA A 32 -3.08 -0.20 5.58
C ALA A 32 -1.74 -0.10 6.34
N HIS A 33 -0.94 -1.15 6.26
CA HIS A 33 0.44 -1.21 6.75
C HIS A 33 1.39 -1.54 5.61
N PHE A 34 2.40 -0.70 5.39
CA PHE A 34 3.33 -0.84 4.28
C PHE A 34 4.60 -1.56 4.70
N PHE A 35 5.00 -2.56 3.93
CA PHE A 35 6.21 -3.34 4.15
C PHE A 35 7.21 -3.12 3.01
N SER A 36 8.49 -3.22 3.35
CA SER A 36 9.59 -3.06 2.41
C SER A 36 10.74 -4.00 2.77
N THR A 37 11.36 -4.58 1.74
CA THR A 37 12.52 -5.48 1.87
C THR A 37 13.86 -4.73 1.80
N SER A 38 13.88 -3.53 1.19
CA SER A 38 15.09 -2.71 1.00
C SER A 38 15.11 -1.42 1.83
N SER A 39 14.00 -1.08 2.48
CA SER A 39 13.86 0.12 3.32
C SER A 39 12.85 -0.15 4.44
N ALA A 40 13.20 -1.08 5.34
CA ALA A 40 12.36 -1.41 6.48
C ALA A 40 12.20 -0.19 7.40
N GLY A 41 10.96 0.16 7.73
CA GLY A 41 10.63 1.36 8.53
C GLY A 41 10.79 2.70 7.79
N GLY A 42 11.07 2.67 6.48
CA GLY A 42 11.03 3.88 5.66
C GLY A 42 9.62 4.47 5.61
N VAL A 43 9.52 5.79 5.72
CA VAL A 43 8.24 6.50 5.58
C VAL A 43 7.82 6.39 4.11
N GLY A 44 6.68 5.74 3.88
CA GLY A 44 6.01 5.67 2.57
C GLY A 44 5.21 6.93 2.30
#